data_AF-A0A3M1Y2S6-F1
#
_entry.id   AF-A0A3M1Y2S6-F1
#
_cell.length_a   1.000
_cell.length_b   1.000
_cell.length_c   1.000
_cell.angle_alpha   90.00
_cell.angle_beta   90.00
_cell.angle_gamma   90.00
#
_symmetry.space_group_name_H-M   'P 1'
#
loop_
_entity.id
_entity.type
_entity.pdbx_description
1 polymer ?
#
loop_
_entity_poly.entity_id
_entity_poly.type
_entity_poly.pdbx_seq_one_letter_code
_entity_poly.pdbx_strand_id
1 'polypeptide(L)'
;LGSAGLILALGLVTLAFFQAPIDLSTIPDLDAYLAGLGAGELAELQGAFGNVLYYLCAYISFFALSQGAVIWVFISEIFPNEVRGYGQSLGSFTHWLLAALITNLFPVALGKFGGGPIFLFFTLMMVLQLGYVFFFMPETRGRTLEEIGIAMTSGRKA
;
A
#
# COMPACT_ATOMS: atom_id res chain seq x y z
N LEU A 1 12.62 0.49 8.13
CA LEU A 1 12.06 -0.89 8.10
C LEU A 1 10.69 -0.96 7.44
N GLY A 2 9.80 -0.02 7.74
CA GLY A 2 8.41 -0.10 7.34
C GLY A 2 8.10 -0.18 5.84
N SER A 3 8.43 0.88 5.08
CA SER A 3 8.18 0.89 3.63
C SER A 3 8.91 -0.23 2.88
N ALA A 4 10.10 -0.63 3.33
CA ALA A 4 10.84 -1.74 2.72
C ALA A 4 10.08 -3.08 2.83
N GLY A 5 9.48 -3.36 3.98
CA GLY A 5 8.63 -4.55 4.17
C GLY A 5 7.39 -4.53 3.27
N LEU A 6 6.77 -3.36 3.10
CA LEU A 6 5.64 -3.19 2.18
C LEU A 6 6.01 -3.37 0.71
N ILE A 7 7.17 -2.85 0.28
CA ILE A 7 7.68 -3.06 -1.08
C ILE A 7 7.89 -4.55 -1.34
N LEU A 8 8.48 -5.28 -0.39
CA LEU A 8 8.67 -6.73 -0.52
C LEU A 8 7.33 -7.48 -0.57
N ALA A 9 6.40 -7.16 0.33
CA ALA A 9 5.08 -7.80 0.35
C ALA A 9 4.30 -7.56 -0.95
N LEU A 10 4.24 -6.31 -1.43
CA LEU A 10 3.58 -5.96 -2.69
C LEU A 10 4.32 -6.55 -3.90
N GLY A 11 5.65 -6.63 -3.87
CA GLY A 11 6.45 -7.28 -4.92
C GLY A 11 6.13 -8.78 -5.02
N LEU A 12 6.00 -9.47 -3.89
CA LEU A 12 5.58 -10.89 -3.86
C LEU A 12 4.15 -11.07 -4.38
N VAL A 13 3.22 -10.19 -3.98
CA VAL A 13 1.84 -10.18 -4.51
C VAL A 13 1.85 -9.96 -6.02
N THR A 14 2.64 -9.01 -6.50
CA THR A 14 2.79 -8.70 -7.92
C THR A 14 3.26 -9.92 -8.71
N LEU A 15 4.32 -10.59 -8.23
CA LEU A 15 4.83 -11.81 -8.85
C LEU A 15 3.79 -12.93 -8.84
N ALA A 16 3.06 -13.11 -7.73
CA ALA A 16 2.00 -14.10 -7.64
C ALA A 16 0.89 -13.85 -8.67
N PHE A 17 0.48 -12.61 -8.90
CA PHE A 17 -0.51 -12.27 -9.93
C PHE A 17 0.00 -12.45 -11.36
N PHE A 18 1.28 -12.23 -11.63
CA PHE A 18 1.86 -12.52 -12.96
C PHE A 18 2.04 -14.01 -13.22
N GLN A 19 2.21 -14.81 -12.16
CA GLN A 19 2.34 -16.26 -12.24
C GLN A 19 0.99 -16.99 -12.11
N ALA A 20 -0.06 -16.28 -11.70
CA ALA A 20 -1.39 -16.84 -11.52
C ALA A 20 -1.95 -17.32 -12.86
N PRO A 21 -2.26 -18.63 -13.00
CA PRO A 21 -2.73 -19.19 -14.27
C PRO A 21 -4.18 -18.79 -14.62
N ILE A 22 -4.91 -18.13 -13.72
CA ILE A 22 -6.35 -17.89 -13.86
C ILE A 22 -6.67 -16.42 -13.58
N ASP A 23 -7.13 -15.71 -14.61
CA ASP A 23 -7.76 -14.40 -14.47
C ASP A 23 -9.26 -14.60 -14.21
N LEU A 24 -9.68 -14.45 -12.94
CA LEU A 24 -11.07 -14.62 -12.51
C LEU A 24 -12.06 -13.72 -13.27
N SER A 25 -11.61 -12.63 -13.90
CA SER A 25 -12.47 -11.72 -14.66
C SER A 25 -12.92 -12.29 -16.01
N THR A 26 -12.28 -13.36 -16.49
CA THR A 26 -12.58 -13.99 -17.78
C THR A 26 -13.60 -15.12 -17.69
N ILE A 27 -14.03 -15.50 -16.48
CA ILE A 27 -14.95 -16.62 -16.26
C ILE A 27 -16.39 -16.09 -16.25
N PRO A 28 -17.20 -16.32 -17.31
CA PRO A 28 -18.52 -15.70 -17.45
C PRO A 28 -19.57 -16.30 -16.52
N ASP A 29 -19.35 -17.54 -16.04
CA ASP A 29 -20.19 -18.23 -15.05
C ASP A 29 -19.29 -19.08 -14.15
N LEU A 30 -18.94 -18.52 -12.98
CA LEU A 30 -18.08 -19.19 -12.00
C LEU A 30 -18.64 -20.56 -11.61
N ASP A 31 -19.96 -20.67 -11.43
CA ASP A 31 -20.61 -21.91 -11.01
C ASP A 31 -20.56 -23.00 -12.11
N ALA A 32 -20.73 -22.63 -13.38
CA ALA A 32 -20.63 -23.57 -14.50
C ALA A 32 -19.17 -24.00 -14.77
N TYR A 33 -18.23 -23.08 -14.59
CA TYR A 33 -16.79 -23.36 -14.72
C TYR A 33 -16.29 -24.30 -13.61
N LEU A 34 -16.68 -24.03 -12.35
CA LEU A 34 -16.36 -24.89 -11.20
C LEU A 34 -16.97 -26.28 -11.32
N ALA A 35 -18.16 -26.42 -11.91
CA ALA A 35 -18.79 -27.72 -12.17
C ALA A 35 -18.08 -28.55 -13.26
N GLY A 36 -17.31 -27.90 -14.15
CA GLY A 36 -16.57 -28.56 -15.23
C GLY A 36 -15.12 -28.94 -14.90
N LEU A 37 -14.58 -28.43 -13.80
CA LEU A 37 -13.18 -28.64 -13.39
C LEU A 37 -12.96 -30.02 -12.78
N GLY A 38 -11.86 -30.66 -13.15
CA GLY A 38 -11.40 -31.91 -12.53
C GLY A 38 -10.86 -31.69 -11.12
N ALA A 39 -10.81 -32.77 -10.31
CA ALA A 39 -10.30 -32.71 -8.93
C ALA A 39 -8.88 -32.13 -8.80
N GLY A 40 -8.03 -32.30 -9.82
CA GLY A 40 -6.70 -31.69 -9.87
C GLY A 40 -6.72 -30.18 -10.04
N GLU A 41 -7.58 -29.67 -10.92
CA GLU A 41 -7.70 -28.23 -11.19
C GLU A 41 -8.41 -27.50 -10.02
N LEU A 42 -9.35 -28.16 -9.36
CA LEU A 42 -9.95 -27.69 -8.10
C LEU A 42 -8.91 -27.58 -6.97
N ALA A 43 -7.98 -28.53 -6.87
CA ALA A 43 -6.91 -28.50 -5.88
C ALA A 43 -5.91 -27.36 -6.16
N GLU A 44 -5.60 -27.08 -7.44
CA GLU A 44 -4.77 -25.93 -7.82
C GLU A 44 -5.45 -24.59 -7.50
N LEU A 45 -6.76 -24.46 -7.79
CA LEU A 45 -7.54 -23.29 -7.41
C LEU A 45 -7.57 -23.08 -5.89
N GLN A 46 -7.82 -24.13 -5.11
CA GLN A 46 -7.77 -24.06 -3.65
C GLN A 46 -6.39 -23.64 -3.13
N GLY A 47 -5.31 -24.17 -3.73
CA GLY A 47 -3.94 -23.76 -3.42
C GLY A 47 -3.67 -22.29 -3.74
N ALA A 48 -4.15 -21.80 -4.88
CA ALA A 48 -4.03 -20.40 -5.29
C ALA A 48 -4.77 -19.45 -4.33
N PHE A 49 -6.02 -19.74 -3.97
CA PHE A 49 -6.78 -18.93 -3.01
C PHE A 49 -6.19 -18.98 -1.59
N GLY A 50 -5.65 -20.13 -1.18
CA GLY A 50 -4.94 -20.29 0.09
C GLY A 50 -3.73 -19.37 0.20
N ASN A 51 -2.96 -19.23 -0.89
CA ASN A 51 -1.79 -18.36 -0.94
C ASN A 51 -2.16 -16.87 -0.94
N VAL A 52 -3.28 -16.48 -1.55
CA VAL A 52 -3.77 -15.08 -1.52
C VAL A 52 -4.01 -14.60 -0.09
N LEU A 53 -4.62 -15.44 0.76
CA LEU A 53 -4.83 -15.09 2.17
C LEU A 53 -3.51 -14.86 2.91
N TYR A 54 -2.52 -15.73 2.68
CA TYR A 54 -1.19 -15.57 3.26
C TYR A 54 -0.54 -14.24 2.85
N TYR A 55 -0.60 -13.90 1.56
CA TYR A 55 -0.05 -12.64 1.06
C TYR A 55 -0.77 -11.42 1.62
N LEU A 56 -2.11 -11.49 1.76
CA LEU A 56 -2.90 -10.42 2.37
C LEU A 56 -2.55 -10.23 3.85
N CYS A 57 -2.45 -11.31 4.61
CA CYS A 57 -2.05 -11.27 6.03
C CYS A 57 -0.63 -10.72 6.22
N ALA A 58 0.30 -11.13 5.37
CA ALA A 58 1.66 -10.60 5.36
C ALA A 58 1.64 -9.09 5.06
N TYR A 59 0.92 -8.66 4.03
CA TYR A 59 0.74 -7.24 3.69
C TYR A 59 0.18 -6.42 4.85
N ILE A 60 -0.91 -6.88 5.48
CA ILE A 60 -1.53 -6.19 6.61
C ILE A 60 -0.56 -6.11 7.80
N SER A 61 0.18 -7.17 8.08
CA SER A 61 1.15 -7.20 9.18
C SER A 61 2.28 -6.18 8.96
N PHE A 62 2.84 -6.11 7.76
CA PHE A 62 3.85 -5.10 7.42
C PHE A 62 3.27 -3.68 7.42
N PHE A 63 2.04 -3.50 6.94
CA PHE A 63 1.34 -2.21 6.95
C PHE A 63 1.13 -1.71 8.38
N ALA A 64 0.61 -2.56 9.26
CA ALA A 64 0.31 -2.22 10.65
C ALA A 64 1.57 -1.82 11.44
N LEU A 65 2.68 -2.54 11.22
CA LEU A 65 3.97 -2.23 11.85
C LEU A 65 4.67 -0.98 11.29
N SER A 66 4.14 -0.40 10.20
CA SER A 66 4.79 0.70 9.50
C SER A 66 3.87 1.87 9.23
N GLN A 67 3.35 1.96 8.00
CA GLN A 67 2.60 3.08 7.48
C GLN A 67 1.28 3.29 8.24
N GLY A 68 0.73 2.25 8.87
CA GLY A 68 -0.49 2.34 9.66
C GLY A 68 -0.38 3.29 10.86
N ALA A 69 0.77 3.34 11.54
CA ALA A 69 0.99 4.23 12.69
C ALA A 69 1.86 5.43 12.34
N VAL A 70 2.90 5.21 11.51
CA VAL A 70 3.94 6.22 11.25
C VAL A 70 3.36 7.45 10.54
N ILE A 71 2.42 7.31 9.62
CA ILE A 71 1.86 8.47 8.90
C ILE A 71 1.17 9.46 9.83
N TRP A 72 0.44 8.97 10.83
CA TRP A 72 -0.33 9.80 11.75
C TRP A 72 0.57 10.51 12.75
N VAL A 73 1.60 9.81 13.25
CA VAL A 73 2.65 10.41 14.08
C VAL A 73 3.39 11.47 13.28
N PHE A 74 3.83 11.14 12.08
CA PHE A 74 4.62 12.04 11.24
C PHE A 74 3.86 13.32 10.87
N ILE A 75 2.58 13.23 10.47
CA ILE A 75 1.74 14.42 10.19
C ILE A 75 1.60 15.30 11.44
N SER A 76 1.63 14.73 12.65
CA SER A 76 1.59 15.52 13.89
C SER A 76 2.91 16.22 14.23
N GLU A 77 4.05 15.66 13.78
CA GLU A 77 5.40 16.11 14.12
C GLU A 77 6.00 17.09 13.09
N ILE A 78 5.57 17.02 11.83
CA ILE A 78 6.18 17.78 10.73
C ILE A 78 5.78 19.26 10.73
N PHE A 79 4.60 19.59 11.27
CA PHE A 79 4.08 20.94 11.30
C PHE A 79 4.43 21.65 12.63
N PRO A 80 4.87 22.91 12.57
CA PRO A 80 5.14 23.69 13.77
C PRO A 80 3.82 23.98 14.51
N ASN A 81 3.92 24.27 15.81
CA ASN A 81 2.77 24.33 16.71
C ASN A 81 1.67 25.29 16.22
N GLU A 82 2.04 26.39 15.57
CA GLU A 82 1.14 27.46 15.11
C GLU A 82 0.16 26.99 14.03
N VAL A 83 0.59 26.06 13.16
CA VAL A 83 -0.22 25.57 12.01
C VAL A 83 -0.51 24.08 12.08
N ARG A 84 -0.10 23.40 13.15
CA ARG A 84 -0.27 21.95 13.33
C ARG A 84 -1.71 21.49 13.09
N GLY A 85 -2.69 22.20 13.65
CA GLY A 85 -4.11 21.85 13.48
C GLY A 85 -4.55 21.83 12.02
N TYR A 86 -4.16 22.86 11.25
CA TYR A 86 -4.45 22.94 9.81
C TYR A 86 -3.72 21.86 9.02
N GLY A 87 -2.43 21.65 9.31
CA GLY A 87 -1.62 20.60 8.67
C GLY A 87 -2.18 19.20 8.88
N GLN A 88 -2.60 18.87 10.11
CA GLN A 88 -3.26 17.60 10.42
C GLN A 88 -4.60 17.44 9.70
N SER A 89 -5.41 18.50 9.67
CA SER A 89 -6.73 18.49 9.01
C SER A 89 -6.58 18.23 7.52
N LEU A 90 -5.68 18.95 6.84
CA LEU A 90 -5.42 18.81 5.42
C LEU A 90 -4.80 17.44 5.09
N GLY A 91 -3.86 16.98 5.92
CA GLY A 91 -3.23 15.67 5.78
C GLY A 91 -4.26 14.53 5.88
N SER A 92 -5.11 14.57 6.92
CA SER A 92 -6.17 13.59 7.12
C SER A 92 -7.21 13.62 6.00
N PHE A 93 -7.66 14.81 5.60
CA PHE A 93 -8.60 14.96 4.47
C PHE A 93 -8.03 14.37 3.18
N THR A 94 -6.78 14.70 2.86
CA THR A 94 -6.11 14.18 1.65
C THR A 94 -5.99 12.66 1.71
N HIS A 95 -5.61 12.11 2.87
CA HIS A 95 -5.50 10.67 3.08
C HIS A 95 -6.85 9.96 2.85
N TRP A 96 -7.92 10.43 3.50
CA TRP A 96 -9.24 9.81 3.38
C TRP A 96 -9.85 9.98 2.00
N LEU A 97 -9.64 11.11 1.34
CA LEU A 97 -10.09 11.34 -0.03
C LEU A 97 -9.43 10.37 -1.01
N LEU A 98 -8.10 10.23 -0.96
CA LEU A 98 -7.37 9.30 -1.81
C LEU A 98 -7.71 7.85 -1.49
N ALA A 99 -7.90 7.51 -0.21
CA ALA A 99 -8.35 6.19 0.20
C ALA A 99 -9.73 5.85 -0.40
N ALA A 100 -10.68 6.79 -0.37
CA ALA A 100 -11.98 6.61 -0.99
C ALA A 100 -11.87 6.43 -2.51
N LEU A 101 -11.05 7.24 -3.19
CA LEU A 101 -10.85 7.12 -4.64
C LEU A 101 -10.23 5.78 -5.01
N ILE A 102 -9.15 5.36 -4.36
CA ILE A 102 -8.50 4.07 -4.64
C ILE A 102 -9.47 2.92 -4.39
N THR A 103 -10.19 2.93 -3.26
CA THR A 103 -11.17 1.87 -2.93
C THR A 103 -12.24 1.72 -4.00
N ASN A 104 -12.75 2.82 -4.55
CA ASN A 104 -13.79 2.79 -5.56
C ASN A 104 -13.26 2.49 -6.98
N LEU A 105 -12.06 2.95 -7.32
CA LEU A 105 -11.47 2.76 -8.65
C LEU A 105 -10.78 1.40 -8.79
N PHE A 106 -10.35 0.79 -7.70
CA PHE A 106 -9.60 -0.47 -7.72
C PHE A 106 -10.34 -1.60 -8.44
N PRO A 107 -11.64 -1.88 -8.20
CA PRO A 107 -12.35 -2.94 -8.93
C PRO A 107 -12.43 -2.68 -10.44
N VAL A 108 -12.65 -1.42 -10.84
CA VAL A 108 -12.71 -1.03 -12.25
C VAL A 108 -11.34 -1.18 -12.92
N ALA A 109 -10.27 -0.77 -12.23
CA ALA A 109 -8.92 -0.97 -12.71
C ALA A 109 -8.60 -2.47 -12.81
N LEU A 110 -8.96 -3.26 -11.80
CA LEU A 110 -8.72 -4.70 -11.75
C LEU A 110 -9.36 -5.43 -12.93
N GLY A 111 -10.62 -5.13 -13.24
CA GLY A 111 -11.31 -5.71 -14.39
C GLY A 111 -10.77 -5.26 -15.75
N LYS A 112 -10.02 -4.16 -15.83
CA LYS A 112 -9.45 -3.65 -17.10
C LYS A 112 -7.99 -4.06 -17.33
N PHE A 113 -7.20 -4.10 -16.27
CA PHE A 113 -5.74 -4.25 -16.35
C PHE A 113 -5.24 -5.55 -15.71
N GLY A 114 -6.08 -6.27 -14.97
CA GLY A 114 -5.68 -7.45 -14.20
C GLY A 114 -4.86 -7.10 -12.96
N GLY A 115 -4.62 -8.10 -12.10
CA GLY A 115 -3.92 -7.89 -10.83
C GLY A 115 -2.45 -7.51 -10.98
N GLY A 116 -1.71 -8.19 -11.86
CA GLY A 116 -0.26 -8.03 -12.02
C GLY A 116 0.16 -6.57 -12.26
N PRO A 117 -0.36 -5.91 -13.31
CA PRO A 117 -0.04 -4.51 -13.60
C PRO A 117 -0.41 -3.53 -12.46
N ILE A 118 -1.53 -3.77 -11.76
CA ILE A 118 -2.00 -2.89 -10.68
C ILE A 118 -1.13 -3.01 -9.45
N PHE A 119 -0.81 -4.22 -9.02
CA PHE A 119 0.07 -4.43 -7.87
C PHE A 119 1.50 -4.01 -8.17
N LEU A 120 1.96 -4.12 -9.43
CA LEU A 120 3.23 -3.55 -9.87
C LEU A 120 3.22 -2.03 -9.72
N PHE A 121 2.15 -1.35 -10.15
CA PHE A 121 2.00 0.09 -9.97
C PHE A 121 2.11 0.50 -8.50
N PHE A 122 1.39 -0.18 -7.58
CA PHE A 122 1.49 0.11 -6.15
C PHE A 122 2.88 -0.16 -5.57
N THR A 123 3.54 -1.24 -6.02
CA THR A 123 4.92 -1.56 -5.62
C THR A 123 5.87 -0.43 -6.02
N LEU A 124 5.78 0.07 -7.26
CA LEU A 124 6.59 1.18 -7.74
C LEU A 124 6.30 2.49 -6.99
N MET A 125 5.03 2.78 -6.70
CA MET A 125 4.67 3.96 -5.90
C MET A 125 5.26 3.88 -4.49
N MET A 126 5.35 2.68 -3.89
CA MET A 126 6.01 2.51 -2.60
C MET A 126 7.52 2.70 -2.65
N VAL A 127 8.17 2.30 -3.75
CA VAL A 127 9.59 2.62 -3.96
C VAL A 127 9.80 4.13 -4.05
N LEU A 128 8.95 4.83 -4.80
CA LEU A 128 9.01 6.29 -4.91
C LEU A 128 8.76 6.99 -3.55
N GLN A 129 7.78 6.50 -2.78
CA GLN A 129 7.50 7.01 -1.44
C GLN A 129 8.69 6.83 -0.50
N LEU A 130 9.33 5.66 -0.53
CA LEU A 130 10.52 5.40 0.28
C LEU A 130 11.67 6.33 -0.13
N GLY A 131 11.87 6.53 -1.44
CA GLY A 131 12.82 7.50 -1.97
C GLY A 131 12.52 8.92 -1.47
N TYR A 132 11.27 9.34 -1.55
CA TYR A 132 10.85 10.67 -1.07
C TYR A 132 11.14 10.87 0.41
N VAL A 133 10.77 9.91 1.27
CA VAL A 133 11.04 9.99 2.71
C VAL A 133 12.54 10.03 2.99
N PHE A 134 13.32 9.16 2.35
CA PHE A 134 14.76 9.08 2.56
C PHE A 134 15.50 10.36 2.11
N PHE A 135 15.05 10.98 1.02
CA PHE A 135 15.74 12.13 0.44
C PHE A 135 15.19 13.49 0.85
N PHE A 136 13.95 13.62 1.31
CA PHE A 136 13.34 14.95 1.56
C PHE A 136 12.83 15.13 2.98
N MET A 137 12.52 14.05 3.70
CA MET A 137 11.98 14.16 5.05
C MET A 137 13.10 14.11 6.09
N PRO A 138 13.11 15.01 7.10
CA PRO A 138 14.05 14.96 8.21
C PRO A 138 13.65 13.85 9.17
N GLU A 139 14.64 13.33 9.89
CA GLU A 139 14.39 12.44 11.02
C GLU A 139 13.74 13.25 12.16
N THR A 140 12.57 12.79 12.63
CA THR A 140 11.81 13.44 13.70
C THR A 140 12.06 12.79 15.07
N ARG A 141 12.64 11.57 15.09
CA ARG A 141 12.86 10.80 16.32
C ARG A 141 13.77 11.54 17.31
N GLY A 142 13.22 11.83 18.49
CA GLY A 142 13.97 12.40 19.62
C GLY A 142 14.30 13.88 19.45
N ARG A 143 13.65 14.58 18.52
CA ARG A 143 13.78 16.03 18.31
C ARG A 143 12.55 16.76 18.84
N THR A 144 12.71 18.02 19.23
CA THR A 144 11.57 18.85 19.58
C THR A 144 10.84 19.34 18.33
N LEU A 145 9.59 19.74 18.51
CA LEU A 145 8.76 20.27 17.42
C LEU A 145 9.31 21.58 16.86
N GLU A 146 9.95 22.40 17.70
CA GLU A 146 10.64 23.63 17.28
C GLU A 146 11.84 23.32 16.38
N GLU A 147 12.65 22.30 16.73
CA GLU A 147 13.80 21.88 15.92
C GLU A 147 13.36 21.38 14.53
N ILE A 148 12.26 20.62 14.47
CA ILE A 148 11.70 20.12 13.20
C ILE A 148 11.13 21.28 12.36
N GLY A 149 10.44 22.23 12.98
CA GLY A 149 9.93 23.42 12.31
C GLY A 149 11.04 24.28 11.68
N ILE A 150 12.18 24.43 12.38
CA ILE A 150 13.37 25.12 11.85
C ILE A 150 13.99 24.34 10.69
N ALA A 151 14.09 23.01 10.79
CA ALA A 151 14.60 22.17 9.69
C ALA A 151 13.74 22.30 8.42
N MET A 152 12.42 22.27 8.57
CA MET A 152 11.45 22.44 7.49
C MET A 152 11.54 23.81 6.80
N THR A 153 11.72 24.88 7.58
CA THR A 153 11.74 26.25 7.05
C THR A 153 13.11 26.67 6.49
N SER A 154 14.21 26.09 6.99
CA SER A 154 15.57 26.42 6.55
C SER A 154 16.05 25.62 5.34
N GLY A 155 15.29 24.62 4.87
CA GLY A 155 15.67 23.74 3.76
C GLY A 155 16.92 22.88 4.05
N ARG A 156 17.42 22.89 5.29
CA ARG A 156 18.55 22.05 5.73
C ARG A 156 18.00 20.73 6.24
N LYS A 157 18.53 19.63 5.72
CA LYS A 157 18.38 18.33 6.39
C LYS A 157 19.05 18.44 7.76
N ALA A 158 18.24 18.36 8.81
CA ALA A 158 18.73 18.30 10.18
C ALA A 158 19.35 16.95 10.48
#